data_AF-A0AAE3VNM3-F1
#
_entry.id   AF-A0AAE3VNM3-F1
#
_cell.length_a   1.000
_cell.length_b   1.000
_cell.length_c   1.000
_cell.angle_alpha   90.00
_cell.angle_beta   90.00
_cell.angle_gamma   90.00
#
_symmetry.space_group_name_H-M   'P 1'
#
loop_
_entity.id
_entity.type
_entity.pdbx_description
1 polymer ?
#
loop_
_entity_poly.entity_id
_entity_poly.type
_entity_poly.pdbx_seq_one_letter_code
_entity_poly.pdbx_strand_id
1 'polypeptide(L)'
;MRLGLLGAFLAGSMILPAAAADGPPIYRESGDWSGYCLSSGVCAIQTETEQGQLVVFRAPAAEAPAFACYQPVSPDGTGTWLLAVEGATIMASAGLSSPQVAWTDLLQTAPESPLAAYARHLQGNGLTPCANPLQLRSLEASLLAQGRHAQLETGDRDTSERLSLNGFKTLADWLDQRQRRAGTETAVSQRGPAEPVDGPASPVIVSTQALPDDVRSAWSEPTLSCSEIEPEAFSQSDAVAVPLGDSATLYVLPCGQPGNNAPFVAVMNDGAQAATLVEFGQPGDPSVASTTVGRLSWDGLNRALVSVWSTGADCSEITVWPYADGAFGTGETLQSPGC
;
A
#
# COMPACT_ATOMS: atom_id res chain seq x y z
N MET A 1 39.66 56.75 -29.66
CA MET A 1 39.25 56.64 -28.25
C MET A 1 37.78 56.21 -28.22
N ARG A 2 37.50 54.92 -28.10
CA ARG A 2 36.14 54.37 -28.01
C ARG A 2 36.11 53.45 -26.79
N LEU A 3 35.31 53.83 -25.80
CA LEU A 3 35.04 53.06 -24.58
C LEU A 3 34.31 51.76 -24.93
N GLY A 4 34.68 50.68 -24.24
CA GLY A 4 34.04 49.37 -24.35
C GLY A 4 32.70 49.29 -23.61
N LEU A 5 31.76 48.56 -24.20
CA LEU A 5 30.57 48.06 -23.52
C LEU A 5 30.88 46.66 -22.97
N LEU A 6 30.74 46.50 -21.65
CA LEU A 6 30.66 45.21 -20.98
C LEU A 6 29.35 44.51 -21.34
N GLY A 7 29.45 43.21 -21.62
CA GLY A 7 28.32 42.30 -21.74
C GLY A 7 27.76 41.89 -20.37
N ALA A 8 26.45 41.70 -20.33
CA ALA A 8 25.77 40.98 -19.27
C ALA A 8 25.03 39.79 -19.93
N PHE A 9 25.58 38.59 -19.77
CA PHE A 9 24.88 37.34 -20.02
C PHE A 9 23.95 37.09 -18.83
N LEU A 10 22.63 37.18 -19.05
CA LEU A 10 21.64 36.66 -18.13
C LEU A 10 21.69 35.13 -18.21
N ALA A 11 22.30 34.50 -17.21
CA ALA A 11 22.15 33.08 -16.95
C ALA A 11 20.71 32.85 -16.46
N GLY A 12 19.83 32.41 -17.36
CA GLY A 12 18.53 31.87 -16.99
C GLY A 12 18.75 30.55 -16.25
N SER A 13 18.49 30.55 -14.94
CA SER A 13 18.37 29.33 -14.15
C SER A 13 17.22 28.51 -14.72
N MET A 14 17.54 27.46 -15.48
CA MET A 14 16.60 26.40 -15.79
C MET A 14 16.40 25.62 -14.48
N ILE A 15 15.29 25.88 -13.80
CA ILE A 15 14.78 24.99 -12.77
C ILE A 15 14.31 23.74 -13.52
N LEU A 16 15.12 22.68 -13.48
CA LEU A 16 14.65 21.35 -13.86
C LEU A 16 13.57 20.94 -12.84
N PRO A 17 12.40 20.43 -13.27
CA PRO A 17 11.51 19.76 -12.33
C PRO A 17 12.28 18.60 -11.69
N ALA A 18 12.20 18.48 -10.36
CA ALA A 18 12.67 17.31 -9.66
C ALA A 18 12.10 16.08 -10.37
N ALA A 19 12.97 15.17 -10.79
CA ALA A 19 12.54 13.92 -11.39
C ALA A 19 11.63 13.21 -10.38
N ALA A 20 10.38 12.99 -10.76
CA ALA A 20 9.50 12.07 -10.05
C ALA A 20 10.27 10.75 -9.89
N ALA A 21 10.40 10.26 -8.66
CA ALA A 21 11.04 8.98 -8.40
C ALA A 21 10.41 7.89 -9.29
N ASP A 22 11.27 7.09 -9.94
CA ASP A 22 10.98 6.26 -11.12
C ASP A 22 9.99 5.07 -10.94
N GLY A 23 9.14 5.07 -9.90
CA GLY A 23 8.18 4.00 -9.60
C GLY A 23 6.72 4.49 -9.63
N PRO A 24 5.75 3.64 -10.03
CA PRO A 24 4.35 4.04 -9.96
C PRO A 24 3.93 4.28 -8.49
N PRO A 25 2.95 5.18 -8.23
CA PRO A 25 2.52 5.51 -6.88
C PRO A 25 2.02 4.28 -6.10
N ILE A 26 2.04 4.37 -4.76
CA ILE A 26 1.56 3.29 -3.87
C ILE A 26 0.06 3.03 -3.98
N TYR A 27 -0.69 3.90 -4.67
CA TYR A 27 -2.10 3.75 -4.97
C TYR A 27 -2.33 4.00 -6.46
N ARG A 28 -3.18 3.17 -7.08
CA ARG A 28 -3.50 3.29 -8.50
C ARG A 28 -4.89 2.74 -8.79
N GLU A 29 -5.64 3.45 -9.63
CA GLU A 29 -6.89 2.96 -10.19
C GLU A 29 -6.72 2.62 -11.68
N SER A 30 -7.43 1.61 -12.14
CA SER A 30 -7.52 1.29 -13.56
C SER A 30 -8.81 0.53 -13.84
N GLY A 31 -9.68 1.11 -14.65
CA GLY A 31 -10.99 0.51 -14.94
C GLY A 31 -11.79 0.35 -13.65
N ASP A 32 -12.29 -0.86 -13.40
CA ASP A 32 -13.12 -1.18 -12.23
C ASP A 32 -12.28 -1.70 -11.05
N TRP A 33 -10.95 -1.59 -11.15
CA TRP A 33 -10.02 -2.08 -10.14
C TRP A 33 -9.24 -0.95 -9.50
N SER A 34 -8.91 -1.13 -8.23
CA SER A 34 -7.98 -0.29 -7.48
C SER A 34 -6.83 -1.12 -6.94
N GLY A 35 -5.68 -0.50 -6.74
CA GLY A 35 -4.47 -1.10 -6.22
C GLY A 35 -3.87 -0.22 -5.14
N TYR A 36 -3.37 -0.83 -4.07
CA TYR A 36 -2.68 -0.13 -2.99
C TYR A 36 -1.55 -0.97 -2.39
N CYS A 37 -0.56 -0.30 -1.82
CA CYS A 37 0.50 -0.92 -1.04
C CYS A 37 0.52 -0.37 0.38
N LEU A 38 0.76 -1.26 1.34
CA LEU A 38 1.06 -0.92 2.72
C LEU A 38 2.55 -0.58 2.87
N SER A 39 2.88 0.18 3.92
CA SER A 39 4.26 0.52 4.31
C SER A 39 5.08 -0.71 4.69
N SER A 40 4.41 -1.78 5.15
CA SER A 40 4.98 -3.11 5.36
C SER A 40 5.39 -3.83 4.06
N GLY A 41 5.06 -3.28 2.88
CA GLY A 41 5.45 -3.81 1.57
C GLY A 41 4.47 -4.82 0.96
N VAL A 42 3.38 -5.16 1.67
CA VAL A 42 2.29 -5.92 1.06
C VAL A 42 1.54 -5.01 0.10
N CYS A 43 1.34 -5.50 -1.12
CA CYS A 43 0.53 -4.80 -2.13
C CYS A 43 -0.67 -5.67 -2.50
N ALA A 44 -1.80 -5.01 -2.75
CA ALA A 44 -3.05 -5.64 -3.15
C ALA A 44 -3.68 -4.87 -4.32
N ILE A 45 -4.40 -5.61 -5.17
CA ILE A 45 -5.30 -5.08 -6.18
C ILE A 45 -6.66 -5.70 -5.92
N GLN A 46 -7.72 -4.91 -6.06
CA GLN A 46 -9.06 -5.35 -5.72
C GLN A 46 -10.11 -4.76 -6.65
N THR A 47 -11.25 -5.42 -6.66
CA THR A 47 -12.49 -4.98 -7.29
C THR A 47 -13.64 -5.38 -6.39
N GLU A 48 -14.67 -4.55 -6.35
CA GLU A 48 -15.87 -4.77 -5.55
C GLU A 48 -17.02 -5.28 -6.42
N THR A 49 -17.91 -6.04 -5.81
CA THR A 49 -19.22 -6.44 -6.33
C THR A 49 -20.28 -6.14 -5.28
N GLU A 50 -21.56 -6.29 -5.64
CA GLU A 50 -22.66 -6.13 -4.67
C GLU A 50 -22.56 -7.12 -3.49
N GLN A 51 -21.87 -8.24 -3.69
CA GLN A 51 -21.83 -9.36 -2.76
C GLN A 51 -20.53 -9.49 -1.98
N GLY A 52 -19.47 -8.79 -2.39
CA GLY A 52 -18.14 -8.95 -1.83
C GLY A 52 -17.07 -8.21 -2.61
N GLN A 53 -15.82 -8.57 -2.37
CA GLN A 53 -14.67 -8.05 -3.08
C GLN A 53 -13.75 -9.20 -3.50
N LEU A 54 -13.25 -9.16 -4.72
CA LEU A 54 -12.15 -10.02 -5.16
C LEU A 54 -10.85 -9.25 -4.96
N VAL A 55 -9.94 -9.84 -4.19
CA VAL A 55 -8.64 -9.25 -3.87
C VAL A 55 -7.54 -10.18 -4.35
N VAL A 56 -6.54 -9.60 -5.01
CA VAL A 56 -5.26 -10.24 -5.30
C VAL A 56 -4.16 -9.51 -4.54
N PHE A 57 -3.46 -10.21 -3.65
CA PHE A 57 -2.43 -9.61 -2.81
C PHE A 57 -1.14 -10.43 -2.80
N ARG A 58 -0.03 -9.79 -2.44
CA ARG A 58 1.28 -10.43 -2.36
C ARG A 58 2.19 -9.76 -1.33
N ALA A 59 2.93 -10.57 -0.57
CA ALA A 59 3.96 -10.12 0.36
C ALA A 59 5.26 -9.71 -0.37
N PRO A 60 6.11 -8.85 0.21
CA PRO A 60 7.29 -8.31 -0.49
C PRO A 60 8.39 -9.34 -0.79
N ALA A 61 8.40 -10.50 -0.12
CA ALA A 61 9.47 -11.50 -0.27
C ALA A 61 9.62 -12.03 -1.72
N ALA A 62 10.86 -12.32 -2.13
CA ALA A 62 11.30 -12.79 -3.44
C ALA A 62 10.39 -13.86 -4.05
N GLU A 63 10.19 -14.91 -3.26
CA GLU A 63 9.48 -16.12 -3.63
C GLU A 63 8.00 -16.11 -3.20
N ALA A 64 7.50 -14.96 -2.70
CA ALA A 64 6.12 -14.89 -2.25
C ALA A 64 5.16 -15.06 -3.44
N PRO A 65 4.27 -16.07 -3.43
CA PRO A 65 3.25 -16.18 -4.45
C PRO A 65 2.28 -15.00 -4.35
N ALA A 66 1.66 -14.65 -5.48
CA ALA A 66 0.45 -13.85 -5.43
C ALA A 66 -0.70 -14.74 -4.97
N PHE A 67 -1.60 -14.19 -4.18
CA PHE A 67 -2.80 -14.87 -3.72
C PHE A 67 -4.03 -14.15 -4.24
N ALA A 68 -5.02 -14.91 -4.71
CA ALA A 68 -6.34 -14.41 -5.05
C ALA A 68 -7.37 -14.95 -4.06
N CYS A 69 -8.34 -14.12 -3.70
CA CYS A 69 -9.40 -14.50 -2.78
C CYS A 69 -10.62 -13.60 -2.91
N TYR A 70 -11.80 -14.20 -2.73
CA TYR A 70 -13.05 -13.48 -2.56
C TYR A 70 -13.41 -13.30 -1.08
N GLN A 71 -13.72 -12.06 -0.69
CA GLN A 71 -14.19 -11.68 0.65
C GLN A 71 -15.66 -11.23 0.54
N PRO A 72 -16.63 -12.02 1.03
CA PRO A 72 -18.04 -11.64 0.97
C PRO A 72 -18.36 -10.50 1.95
N VAL A 73 -19.34 -9.65 1.61
CA VAL A 73 -19.85 -8.56 2.47
C VAL A 73 -20.45 -9.10 3.78
N SER A 74 -20.92 -10.36 3.80
CA SER A 74 -21.49 -11.00 5.00
C SER A 74 -20.47 -11.96 5.64
N PRO A 75 -20.21 -11.84 6.95
CA PRO A 75 -19.23 -12.66 7.67
C PRO A 75 -19.63 -14.15 7.80
N ASP A 76 -20.89 -14.49 7.53
CA ASP A 76 -21.36 -15.89 7.49
C ASP A 76 -20.90 -16.61 6.21
N GLY A 77 -20.36 -15.88 5.23
CA GLY A 77 -19.87 -16.39 3.95
C GLY A 77 -18.52 -17.09 4.07
N THR A 78 -18.47 -18.23 4.76
CA THR A 78 -17.36 -19.19 4.63
C THR A 78 -17.45 -20.04 3.35
N GLY A 79 -18.34 -19.63 2.44
CA GLY A 79 -18.68 -20.34 1.21
C GLY A 79 -17.51 -20.55 0.27
N THR A 80 -17.60 -21.67 -0.43
CA THR A 80 -16.79 -21.92 -1.61
C THR A 80 -17.05 -20.85 -2.67
N TRP A 81 -16.06 -20.55 -3.49
CA TRP A 81 -16.19 -19.64 -4.61
C TRP A 81 -15.46 -20.22 -5.82
N LEU A 82 -16.01 -19.92 -6.99
CA LEU A 82 -15.48 -20.33 -8.28
C LEU A 82 -15.37 -19.08 -9.14
N LEU A 83 -14.21 -18.90 -9.77
CA LEU A 83 -14.02 -17.86 -10.77
C LEU A 83 -13.82 -18.51 -12.12
N ALA A 84 -14.74 -18.25 -13.04
CA ALA A 84 -14.72 -18.75 -14.40
C ALA A 84 -14.55 -17.62 -15.40
N VAL A 85 -13.79 -17.89 -16.46
CA VAL A 85 -13.63 -16.99 -17.62
C VAL A 85 -14.12 -17.76 -18.84
N GLU A 86 -15.10 -17.18 -19.55
CA GLU A 86 -15.67 -17.79 -20.77
C GLU A 86 -16.18 -19.23 -20.56
N GLY A 87 -16.70 -19.54 -19.37
CA GLY A 87 -17.20 -20.86 -18.99
C GLY A 87 -16.14 -21.87 -18.57
N ALA A 88 -14.85 -21.50 -18.59
CA ALA A 88 -13.77 -22.30 -18.03
C ALA A 88 -13.45 -21.84 -16.60
N THR A 89 -13.54 -22.75 -15.62
CA THR A 89 -13.11 -22.48 -14.25
C THR A 89 -11.60 -22.24 -14.20
N ILE A 90 -11.19 -21.07 -13.75
CA ILE A 90 -9.78 -20.68 -13.62
C ILE A 90 -9.33 -20.80 -12.16
N MET A 91 -10.22 -20.54 -11.20
CA MET A 91 -9.94 -20.67 -9.77
C MET A 91 -11.14 -21.24 -9.01
N ALA A 92 -10.87 -22.03 -7.97
CA ALA A 92 -11.89 -22.68 -7.15
C ALA A 92 -11.40 -22.83 -5.71
N SER A 93 -12.16 -22.35 -4.72
CA SER A 93 -11.82 -22.57 -3.30
C SER A 93 -12.43 -23.86 -2.72
N ALA A 94 -13.38 -24.50 -3.42
CA ALA A 94 -13.91 -25.81 -3.07
C ALA A 94 -12.90 -26.94 -3.38
N GLY A 95 -12.73 -27.89 -2.45
CA GLY A 95 -12.06 -29.17 -2.72
C GLY A 95 -10.55 -29.13 -2.87
N LEU A 96 -9.92 -27.95 -2.74
CA LEU A 96 -8.49 -27.84 -2.62
C LEU A 96 -8.11 -27.88 -1.13
N SER A 97 -7.22 -28.80 -0.77
CA SER A 97 -6.34 -28.63 0.38
C SER A 97 -5.33 -27.50 0.08
N SER A 98 -5.84 -26.31 -0.25
CA SER A 98 -5.03 -25.12 -0.39
C SER A 98 -4.37 -24.86 0.96
N PRO A 99 -3.13 -24.36 1.03
CA PRO A 99 -2.62 -23.82 2.28
C PRO A 99 -3.57 -22.72 2.72
N GLN A 100 -4.43 -23.03 3.69
CA GLN A 100 -5.08 -22.00 4.46
C GLN A 100 -3.94 -21.19 5.06
N VAL A 101 -3.88 -19.91 4.75
CA VAL A 101 -3.10 -19.03 5.61
C VAL A 101 -3.85 -19.07 6.93
N ALA A 102 -3.36 -19.85 7.86
CA ALA A 102 -3.88 -19.92 9.20
C ALA A 102 -3.56 -18.56 9.84
N TRP A 103 -4.40 -17.56 9.58
CA TRP A 103 -4.15 -16.18 10.00
C TRP A 103 -3.93 -16.12 11.50
N THR A 104 -4.68 -16.91 12.28
CA THR A 104 -4.47 -17.06 13.72
C THR A 104 -3.04 -17.51 14.04
N ASP A 105 -2.54 -18.56 13.38
CA ASP A 105 -1.18 -19.06 13.60
C ASP A 105 -0.14 -18.05 13.12
N LEU A 106 -0.34 -17.40 11.97
CA LEU A 106 0.55 -16.38 11.44
C LEU A 106 0.65 -15.17 12.39
N LEU A 107 -0.50 -14.71 12.90
CA LEU A 107 -0.59 -13.60 13.85
C LEU A 107 0.10 -13.93 15.18
N GLN A 108 0.18 -15.21 15.57
CA GLN A 108 0.85 -15.65 16.79
C GLN A 108 2.34 -15.93 16.59
N THR A 109 2.73 -16.55 15.47
CA THR A 109 4.08 -17.07 15.24
C THR A 109 5.00 -16.08 14.54
N ALA A 110 4.44 -15.18 13.73
CA ALA A 110 5.19 -14.16 13.00
C ALA A 110 4.41 -12.83 12.96
N PRO A 111 4.09 -12.25 14.13
CA PRO A 111 3.27 -11.03 14.22
C PRO A 111 3.87 -9.86 13.46
N GLU A 112 5.20 -9.75 13.38
CA GLU A 112 5.90 -8.66 12.67
C GLU A 112 6.07 -8.90 11.16
N SER A 113 5.61 -10.05 10.64
CA SER A 113 5.69 -10.30 9.20
C SER A 113 4.77 -9.35 8.42
N PRO A 114 5.15 -8.94 7.19
CA PRO A 114 4.30 -8.11 6.34
C PRO A 114 2.89 -8.71 6.13
N LEU A 115 2.81 -10.03 5.98
CA LEU A 115 1.54 -10.72 5.78
C LEU A 115 0.65 -10.67 7.03
N ALA A 116 1.24 -10.77 8.23
CA ALA A 116 0.51 -10.58 9.48
C ALA A 116 0.03 -9.11 9.64
N ALA A 117 0.85 -8.14 9.23
CA ALA A 117 0.47 -6.73 9.22
C ALA A 117 -0.73 -6.48 8.32
N TYR A 118 -0.74 -7.03 7.10
CA TYR A 118 -1.88 -6.96 6.19
C TYR A 118 -3.15 -7.58 6.81
N ALA A 119 -3.04 -8.72 7.47
CA ALA A 119 -4.19 -9.36 8.13
C ALA A 119 -4.80 -8.47 9.22
N ARG A 120 -3.98 -7.87 10.08
CA ARG A 120 -4.47 -6.94 11.12
C ARG A 120 -4.99 -5.64 10.51
N HIS A 121 -4.37 -5.14 9.45
CA HIS A 121 -4.87 -3.98 8.71
C HIS A 121 -6.29 -4.21 8.20
N LEU A 122 -6.57 -5.37 7.62
CA LEU A 122 -7.94 -5.74 7.24
C LEU A 122 -8.88 -5.73 8.45
N GLN A 123 -8.49 -6.38 9.55
CA GLN A 123 -9.30 -6.45 10.78
C GLN A 123 -9.63 -5.06 11.34
N GLY A 124 -8.65 -4.15 11.37
CA GLY A 124 -8.84 -2.76 11.82
C GLY A 124 -9.78 -1.96 10.94
N ASN A 125 -9.94 -2.33 9.67
CA ASN A 125 -10.93 -1.75 8.76
C ASN A 125 -12.27 -2.50 8.77
N GLY A 126 -12.50 -3.39 9.73
CA GLY A 126 -13.71 -4.20 9.83
C GLY A 126 -13.81 -5.31 8.78
N LEU A 127 -12.70 -5.64 8.12
CA LEU A 127 -12.63 -6.68 7.09
C LEU A 127 -11.99 -7.94 7.65
N THR A 128 -12.54 -9.10 7.29
CA THR A 128 -11.98 -10.39 7.69
C THR A 128 -10.94 -10.85 6.66
N PRO A 129 -9.69 -11.20 7.07
CA PRO A 129 -8.74 -11.82 6.18
C PRO A 129 -9.33 -13.08 5.54
N CYS A 130 -9.07 -13.23 4.25
CA CYS A 130 -9.48 -14.36 3.44
C CYS A 130 -9.23 -15.74 4.05
N ALA A 131 -10.25 -16.53 4.36
CA ALA A 131 -10.06 -17.86 4.95
C ALA A 131 -9.31 -18.85 4.02
N ASN A 132 -9.47 -18.71 2.69
CA ASN A 132 -8.93 -19.65 1.70
C ASN A 132 -8.30 -18.92 0.49
N PRO A 133 -7.15 -18.25 0.67
CA PRO A 133 -6.44 -17.67 -0.47
C PRO A 133 -5.93 -18.77 -1.41
N LEU A 134 -6.03 -18.53 -2.70
CA LEU A 134 -5.50 -19.41 -3.75
C LEU A 134 -4.24 -18.79 -4.33
N GLN A 135 -3.18 -19.57 -4.52
CA GLN A 135 -2.00 -19.07 -5.21
C GLN A 135 -2.35 -18.78 -6.66
N LEU A 136 -2.27 -17.51 -7.04
CA LEU A 136 -2.51 -17.04 -8.40
C LEU A 136 -1.29 -17.34 -9.27
N ARG A 137 -1.48 -18.17 -10.29
CA ARG A 137 -0.45 -18.49 -11.28
C ARG A 137 -0.46 -17.49 -12.42
N SER A 138 0.68 -17.33 -13.10
CA SER A 138 0.80 -16.42 -14.24
C SER A 138 -0.15 -16.76 -15.40
N LEU A 139 -0.42 -18.05 -15.63
CA LEU A 139 -1.42 -18.49 -16.61
C LEU A 139 -2.82 -18.03 -16.21
N GLU A 140 -3.20 -18.17 -14.94
CA GLU A 140 -4.50 -17.73 -14.43
C GLU A 140 -4.63 -16.21 -14.55
N ALA A 141 -3.60 -15.45 -14.18
CA ALA A 141 -3.58 -13.99 -14.34
C ALA A 141 -3.71 -13.56 -15.81
N SER A 142 -3.06 -14.27 -16.73
CA SER A 142 -3.17 -14.01 -18.17
C SER A 142 -4.58 -14.32 -18.71
N LEU A 143 -5.23 -15.36 -18.18
CA LEU A 143 -6.61 -15.70 -18.54
C LEU A 143 -7.60 -14.70 -17.97
N LEU A 144 -7.40 -14.24 -16.74
CA LEU A 144 -8.15 -13.12 -16.15
C LEU A 144 -7.95 -11.83 -16.95
N ALA A 145 -6.79 -11.62 -17.54
CA ALA A 145 -6.56 -10.46 -18.41
C ALA A 145 -7.30 -10.53 -19.77
N GLN A 146 -7.77 -11.72 -20.19
CA GLN A 146 -8.40 -11.94 -21.50
C GLN A 146 -9.94 -12.03 -21.42
N GLY A 147 -10.51 -12.36 -20.27
CA GLY A 147 -11.95 -12.33 -20.06
C GLY A 147 -12.43 -10.92 -19.78
N ARG A 148 -13.16 -10.26 -20.69
CA ARG A 148 -13.72 -8.91 -20.37
C ARG A 148 -14.59 -8.93 -19.12
N HIS A 149 -15.16 -10.09 -18.80
CA HIS A 149 -15.78 -10.36 -17.52
C HIS A 149 -15.48 -11.78 -17.05
N ALA A 150 -15.34 -11.96 -15.74
CA ALA A 150 -15.41 -13.27 -15.10
C ALA A 150 -16.81 -13.52 -14.55
N GLN A 151 -17.18 -14.79 -14.41
CA GLN A 151 -18.29 -15.22 -13.58
C GLN A 151 -17.74 -15.66 -12.24
N LEU A 152 -18.23 -15.02 -11.19
CA LEU A 152 -17.97 -15.39 -9.81
C LEU A 152 -19.21 -16.11 -9.28
N GLU A 153 -19.05 -17.37 -8.90
CA GLU A 153 -20.09 -18.15 -8.24
C GLU A 153 -19.70 -18.37 -6.79
N THR A 154 -20.63 -18.20 -5.86
CA THR A 154 -20.39 -18.34 -4.42
C THR A 154 -21.29 -19.43 -3.85
N GLY A 155 -20.77 -20.58 -3.46
CA GLY A 155 -21.56 -21.80 -3.19
C GLY A 155 -22.66 -21.73 -2.11
N ASP A 156 -22.69 -20.68 -1.27
CA ASP A 156 -23.76 -20.48 -0.28
C ASP A 156 -24.98 -19.72 -0.85
N ARG A 157 -24.81 -19.13 -2.04
CA ARG A 157 -25.83 -18.39 -2.78
C ARG A 157 -25.81 -18.96 -4.20
N ASP A 158 -26.89 -19.53 -4.71
CA ASP A 158 -26.99 -19.97 -6.12
C ASP A 158 -26.96 -18.75 -7.10
N THR A 159 -26.02 -17.83 -6.91
CA THR A 159 -25.86 -16.55 -7.57
C THR A 159 -24.51 -16.54 -8.25
N SER A 160 -24.56 -16.35 -9.58
CA SER A 160 -23.40 -16.05 -10.41
C SER A 160 -23.39 -14.56 -10.68
N GLU A 161 -22.30 -13.89 -10.35
CA GLU A 161 -22.09 -12.46 -10.62
C GLU A 161 -21.10 -12.26 -11.75
N ARG A 162 -21.36 -11.24 -12.57
CA ARG A 162 -20.47 -10.87 -13.65
C ARG A 162 -19.49 -9.81 -13.16
N LEU A 163 -18.26 -10.23 -12.89
CA LEU A 163 -17.18 -9.36 -12.48
C LEU A 163 -16.49 -8.73 -13.70
N SER A 164 -16.31 -7.42 -13.72
CA SER A 164 -15.50 -6.77 -14.76
C SER A 164 -14.02 -7.02 -14.51
N LEU A 165 -13.28 -7.42 -15.54
CA LEU A 165 -11.81 -7.53 -15.47
C LEU A 165 -11.13 -6.34 -16.16
N ASN A 166 -11.89 -5.29 -16.47
CA ASN A 166 -11.37 -4.07 -17.06
C ASN A 166 -10.37 -3.41 -16.10
N GLY A 167 -9.10 -3.34 -16.52
CA GLY A 167 -8.01 -2.78 -15.71
C GLY A 167 -7.22 -3.79 -14.87
N PHE A 168 -7.70 -5.04 -14.74
CA PHE A 168 -6.99 -6.09 -13.99
C PHE A 168 -5.55 -6.27 -14.47
N LYS A 169 -5.34 -6.38 -15.79
CA LYS A 169 -3.98 -6.53 -16.35
C LYS A 169 -3.08 -5.35 -15.98
N THR A 170 -3.58 -4.13 -16.14
CA THR A 170 -2.82 -2.91 -15.83
C THR A 170 -2.38 -2.90 -14.37
N LEU A 171 -3.26 -3.35 -13.46
CA LEU A 171 -2.92 -3.42 -12.05
C LEU A 171 -2.06 -4.62 -11.67
N ALA A 172 -2.16 -5.76 -12.37
CA ALA A 172 -1.23 -6.86 -12.22
C ALA A 172 0.20 -6.46 -12.66
N ASP A 173 0.32 -5.72 -13.78
CA ASP A 173 1.58 -5.12 -14.22
C ASP A 173 2.12 -4.12 -13.19
N TRP A 174 1.25 -3.28 -12.63
CA TRP A 174 1.59 -2.33 -11.56
C TRP A 174 2.08 -3.04 -10.29
N LEU A 175 1.39 -4.10 -9.85
CA LEU A 175 1.76 -4.91 -8.69
C LEU A 175 3.17 -5.49 -8.88
N ASP A 176 3.46 -6.03 -10.07
CA ASP A 176 4.78 -6.54 -10.41
C ASP A 176 5.85 -5.44 -10.37
N GLN A 177 5.56 -4.23 -10.86
CA GLN A 177 6.50 -3.09 -10.80
C GLN A 177 6.76 -2.64 -9.35
N ARG A 178 5.70 -2.49 -8.55
CA ARG A 178 5.78 -2.05 -7.14
C ARG A 178 6.65 -2.96 -6.29
N GLN A 179 6.63 -4.25 -6.58
CA GLN A 179 7.39 -5.26 -5.84
C GLN A 179 8.68 -5.71 -6.55
N ARG A 180 9.14 -4.97 -7.58
CA ARG A 180 10.36 -5.27 -8.35
C ARG A 180 10.38 -6.68 -8.95
N ARG A 181 9.22 -7.12 -9.46
CA ARG A 181 8.97 -8.43 -10.07
C ARG A 181 8.83 -8.38 -11.58
N ALA A 182 8.61 -7.21 -12.18
CA ALA A 182 8.45 -7.13 -13.63
C ALA A 182 9.69 -7.72 -14.33
N GLY A 183 9.47 -8.71 -15.20
CA GLY A 183 10.53 -9.45 -15.89
C GLY A 183 11.16 -10.60 -15.10
N THR A 184 10.70 -10.90 -13.88
CA THR A 184 11.22 -12.02 -13.07
C THR A 184 10.40 -13.30 -13.25
N GLU A 185 10.93 -14.41 -12.76
CA GLU A 185 10.24 -15.70 -12.78
C GLU A 185 9.01 -15.73 -11.87
N THR A 186 8.87 -14.81 -10.92
CA THR A 186 7.72 -14.77 -9.98
C THR A 186 6.70 -13.68 -10.32
N ALA A 187 6.90 -12.94 -11.43
CA ALA A 187 5.93 -11.95 -11.91
C ALA A 187 4.54 -12.57 -12.17
N VAL A 188 3.49 -11.83 -11.82
CA VAL A 188 2.08 -12.21 -12.08
C VAL A 188 1.76 -12.08 -13.56
N SER A 189 2.09 -10.94 -14.17
CA SER A 189 1.74 -10.64 -15.57
C SER A 189 2.96 -10.62 -16.48
N GLN A 190 4.06 -9.97 -16.09
CA GLN A 190 5.24 -9.78 -16.95
C GLN A 190 6.36 -10.75 -16.61
N ARG A 191 6.12 -12.06 -16.78
CA ARG A 191 7.12 -13.07 -16.44
C ARG A 191 8.34 -12.99 -17.35
N GLY A 192 9.52 -13.15 -16.77
CA GLY A 192 10.77 -13.24 -17.51
C GLY A 192 11.81 -14.09 -16.78
N PRO A 193 13.03 -14.17 -17.31
CA PRO A 193 14.07 -15.04 -16.77
C PRO A 193 14.87 -14.40 -15.63
N ALA A 194 14.56 -13.17 -15.22
CA ALA A 194 15.31 -12.51 -14.16
C ALA A 194 15.01 -13.16 -12.80
N GLU A 195 16.03 -13.17 -11.94
CA GLU A 195 15.88 -13.69 -10.58
C GLU A 195 14.96 -12.77 -9.75
N PRO A 196 14.03 -13.33 -8.98
CA PRO A 196 13.23 -12.56 -8.06
C PRO A 196 14.06 -11.91 -6.94
N VAL A 197 13.81 -10.64 -6.65
CA VAL A 197 14.42 -9.92 -5.50
C VAL A 197 13.35 -9.47 -4.51
N ASP A 198 13.68 -9.24 -3.25
CA ASP A 198 12.70 -8.69 -2.31
C ASP A 198 12.22 -7.30 -2.77
N GLY A 199 10.90 -7.11 -2.71
CA GLY A 199 10.28 -5.81 -2.89
C GLY A 199 10.59 -4.88 -1.71
N PRO A 200 10.41 -3.56 -1.88
CA PRO A 200 10.60 -2.62 -0.79
C PRO A 200 9.59 -2.90 0.34
N ALA A 201 10.11 -3.04 1.56
CA ALA A 201 9.33 -3.32 2.77
C ALA A 201 9.97 -2.64 3.98
N SER A 202 9.14 -2.29 4.96
CA SER A 202 9.60 -1.67 6.19
C SER A 202 9.30 -2.59 7.38
N PRO A 203 10.22 -2.70 8.36
CA PRO A 203 9.96 -3.36 9.64
C PRO A 203 8.63 -2.93 10.27
N VAL A 204 7.78 -3.90 10.60
CA VAL A 204 6.46 -3.68 11.19
C VAL A 204 6.59 -3.48 12.70
N ILE A 205 5.84 -2.53 13.25
CA ILE A 205 5.75 -2.28 14.69
C ILE A 205 4.36 -2.70 15.16
N VAL A 206 4.29 -3.73 16.00
CA VAL A 206 3.01 -4.29 16.46
C VAL A 206 2.56 -3.77 17.82
N SER A 207 3.41 -3.02 18.52
CA SER A 207 3.14 -2.49 19.85
C SER A 207 3.91 -1.21 20.12
N THR A 208 3.31 -0.30 20.86
CA THR A 208 3.93 0.96 21.32
C THR A 208 5.14 0.70 22.23
N GLN A 209 5.21 -0.45 22.88
CA GLN A 209 6.35 -0.86 23.71
C GLN A 209 7.62 -1.14 22.88
N ALA A 210 7.47 -1.44 21.59
CA ALA A 210 8.59 -1.65 20.69
C ALA A 210 9.21 -0.33 20.17
N LEU A 211 8.56 0.82 20.42
CA LEU A 211 9.09 2.13 20.09
C LEU A 211 10.26 2.49 21.03
N PRO A 212 11.36 3.08 20.51
CA PRO A 212 12.35 3.77 21.33
C PRO A 212 11.70 4.84 22.21
N ASP A 213 12.29 5.14 23.38
CA ASP A 213 11.67 6.03 24.37
C ASP A 213 11.50 7.48 23.87
N ASP A 214 12.46 7.99 23.11
CA ASP A 214 12.41 9.31 22.48
C ASP A 214 11.33 9.38 21.39
N VAL A 215 11.24 8.35 20.55
CA VAL A 215 10.19 8.20 19.52
C VAL A 215 8.82 8.10 20.16
N ARG A 216 8.68 7.28 21.21
CA ARG A 216 7.43 7.14 21.97
C ARG A 216 7.03 8.48 22.57
N SER A 217 7.99 9.23 23.12
CA SER A 217 7.74 10.55 23.72
C SER A 217 7.22 11.55 22.69
N ALA A 218 7.87 11.66 21.52
CA ALA A 218 7.44 12.53 20.43
C ALA A 218 6.06 12.12 19.88
N TRP A 219 5.81 10.82 19.72
CA TRP A 219 4.52 10.30 19.29
C TRP A 219 3.40 10.58 20.30
N SER A 220 3.70 10.50 21.60
CA SER A 220 2.76 10.74 22.69
C SER A 220 2.59 12.21 23.08
N GLU A 221 3.08 13.16 22.26
CA GLU A 221 3.03 14.57 22.61
C GLU A 221 1.60 15.00 22.96
N PRO A 222 1.36 15.65 24.12
CA PRO A 222 0.01 15.87 24.66
C PRO A 222 -0.96 16.61 23.73
N THR A 223 -0.43 17.33 22.74
CA THR A 223 -1.19 18.10 21.75
C THR A 223 -1.81 17.24 20.65
N LEU A 224 -1.35 16.01 20.47
CA LEU A 224 -1.77 15.14 19.37
C LEU A 224 -2.78 14.05 19.75
N SER A 225 -2.96 13.77 21.05
CA SER A 225 -3.80 12.67 21.57
C SER A 225 -3.46 11.27 21.03
N CYS A 226 -2.35 11.07 20.29
CA CYS A 226 -2.00 9.77 19.70
C CYS A 226 -1.82 8.66 20.76
N SER A 227 -1.39 9.03 21.96
CA SER A 227 -1.14 8.11 23.07
C SER A 227 -2.41 7.44 23.63
N GLU A 228 -3.60 7.93 23.26
CA GLU A 228 -4.88 7.34 23.68
C GLU A 228 -5.34 6.19 22.78
N ILE A 229 -4.56 5.84 21.75
CA ILE A 229 -4.87 4.69 20.91
C ILE A 229 -4.81 3.40 21.73
N GLU A 230 -5.85 2.58 21.60
CA GLU A 230 -5.89 1.26 22.22
C GLU A 230 -4.81 0.34 21.60
N PRO A 231 -4.18 -0.55 22.39
CA PRO A 231 -3.13 -1.43 21.88
C PRO A 231 -3.55 -2.28 20.66
N GLU A 232 -4.81 -2.73 20.65
CA GLU A 232 -5.37 -3.47 19.52
C GLU A 232 -5.43 -2.61 18.26
N ALA A 233 -5.97 -1.39 18.36
CA ALA A 233 -6.05 -0.41 17.28
C ALA A 233 -4.66 -0.04 16.73
N PHE A 234 -3.66 0.10 17.60
CA PHE A 234 -2.27 0.31 17.20
C PHE A 234 -1.75 -0.88 16.38
N SER A 235 -1.94 -2.11 16.87
CA SER A 235 -1.47 -3.33 16.19
C SER A 235 -2.16 -3.58 14.84
N GLN A 236 -3.39 -3.09 14.70
CA GLN A 236 -4.20 -3.13 13.48
C GLN A 236 -3.88 -2.01 12.50
N SER A 237 -3.09 -1.03 12.92
CA SER A 237 -2.56 -0.01 12.04
C SER A 237 -1.24 -0.50 11.44
N ASP A 238 -0.98 -0.16 10.18
CA ASP A 238 0.25 -0.53 9.45
C ASP A 238 1.45 0.33 9.90
N ALA A 239 1.74 0.32 11.19
CA ALA A 239 2.84 1.06 11.80
C ALA A 239 4.18 0.43 11.43
N VAL A 240 5.15 1.25 11.02
CA VAL A 240 6.46 0.77 10.57
C VAL A 240 7.63 1.64 11.04
N ALA A 241 8.81 1.03 11.15
CA ALA A 241 10.09 1.72 11.23
C ALA A 241 10.81 1.59 9.88
N VAL A 242 11.18 2.71 9.28
CA VAL A 242 11.79 2.83 7.96
C VAL A 242 13.25 3.26 8.13
N PRO A 243 14.22 2.38 7.87
CA PRO A 243 15.62 2.77 7.83
C PRO A 243 15.88 3.69 6.63
N LEU A 244 16.40 4.89 6.86
CA LEU A 244 16.66 5.90 5.82
C LEU A 244 18.14 6.01 5.40
N GLY A 245 19.03 5.30 6.10
CA GLY A 245 20.50 5.43 5.96
C GLY A 245 21.08 6.32 7.07
N ASP A 246 22.42 6.33 7.21
CA ASP A 246 23.15 7.20 8.15
C ASP A 246 22.58 7.27 9.58
N SER A 247 22.16 6.11 10.11
CA SER A 247 21.51 5.95 11.42
C SER A 247 20.12 6.57 11.57
N ALA A 248 19.60 7.28 10.55
CA ALA A 248 18.25 7.82 10.57
C ALA A 248 17.19 6.74 10.36
N THR A 249 16.14 6.80 11.18
CA THR A 249 14.95 5.97 11.11
C THR A 249 13.70 6.84 11.14
N LEU A 250 12.83 6.64 10.17
CA LEU A 250 11.50 7.24 10.14
C LEU A 250 10.49 6.26 10.69
N TYR A 251 9.66 6.71 11.62
CA TYR A 251 8.55 5.93 12.16
C TYR A 251 7.25 6.48 11.59
N VAL A 252 6.45 5.62 10.95
CA VAL A 252 5.10 5.97 10.49
C VAL A 252 4.13 5.32 11.47
N LEU A 253 3.44 6.14 12.27
CA LEU A 253 2.72 5.69 13.46
C LEU A 253 1.27 6.15 13.44
N PRO A 254 0.31 5.31 13.83
CA PRO A 254 -1.09 5.69 13.94
C PRO A 254 -1.29 6.69 15.08
N CYS A 255 -2.28 7.55 14.94
CA CYS A 255 -2.66 8.57 15.93
C CYS A 255 -4.16 8.54 16.23
N GLY A 256 -4.82 7.41 15.99
CA GLY A 256 -6.26 7.26 16.19
C GLY A 256 -6.74 5.87 15.79
N GLN A 257 -8.06 5.68 15.83
CA GLN A 257 -8.67 4.40 15.47
C GLN A 257 -8.42 4.07 14.00
N PRO A 258 -8.16 2.79 13.65
CA PRO A 258 -8.03 2.36 12.28
C PRO A 258 -9.35 2.56 11.52
N GLY A 259 -9.24 2.70 10.20
CA GLY A 259 -10.37 2.96 9.31
C GLY A 259 -9.97 3.82 8.12
N ASN A 260 -10.98 4.16 7.30
CA ASN A 260 -10.76 5.07 6.18
C ASN A 260 -10.34 6.46 6.70
N ASN A 261 -9.32 7.04 6.08
CA ASN A 261 -8.73 8.32 6.49
C ASN A 261 -8.21 8.38 7.95
N ALA A 262 -7.91 7.22 8.57
CA ALA A 262 -7.37 7.17 9.94
C ALA A 262 -6.13 8.07 10.10
N PRO A 263 -5.99 8.82 11.21
CA PRO A 263 -4.89 9.76 11.39
C PRO A 263 -3.57 9.03 11.71
N PHE A 264 -2.50 9.52 11.11
CA PHE A 264 -1.13 9.08 11.31
C PHE A 264 -0.21 10.27 11.54
N VAL A 265 0.94 10.00 12.15
CA VAL A 265 2.06 10.92 12.25
C VAL A 265 3.31 10.24 11.70
N ALA A 266 4.30 11.04 11.35
CA ALA A 266 5.64 10.54 11.11
C ALA A 266 6.61 11.13 12.14
N VAL A 267 7.49 10.29 12.68
CA VAL A 267 8.51 10.70 13.65
C VAL A 267 9.89 10.37 13.08
N MET A 268 10.76 11.35 13.00
CA MET A 268 12.15 11.20 12.58
C MET A 268 13.05 10.99 13.79
N ASN A 269 13.90 9.97 13.75
CA ASN A 269 14.98 9.77 14.70
C ASN A 269 16.31 9.68 13.94
N ASP A 270 17.21 10.64 14.14
CA ASP A 270 18.54 10.66 13.51
C ASP A 270 19.64 10.02 14.38
N GLY A 271 19.29 9.55 15.58
CA GLY A 271 20.20 8.97 16.56
C GLY A 271 21.16 9.97 17.24
N ALA A 272 21.12 11.24 16.86
CA ALA A 272 21.98 12.31 17.38
C ALA A 272 21.20 13.29 18.28
N GLN A 273 19.92 13.52 17.98
CA GLN A 273 19.03 14.42 18.70
C GLN A 273 17.79 13.66 19.19
N ALA A 274 16.97 14.33 20.01
CA ALA A 274 15.66 13.79 20.36
C ALA A 274 14.82 13.60 19.10
N ALA A 275 14.09 12.48 19.03
CA ALA A 275 13.16 12.24 17.93
C ALA A 275 12.16 13.39 17.78
N THR A 276 11.83 13.74 16.53
CA THR A 276 10.98 14.90 16.20
C THR A 276 9.84 14.48 15.28
N LEU A 277 8.70 15.14 15.43
CA LEU A 277 7.59 14.99 14.48
C LEU A 277 7.98 15.60 13.13
N VAL A 278 7.60 14.91 12.06
CA VAL A 278 7.67 15.46 10.71
C VAL A 278 6.53 16.44 10.53
N GLU A 279 6.87 17.66 10.11
CA GLU A 279 5.92 18.69 9.72
C GLU A 279 5.59 18.55 8.23
N PHE A 280 4.31 18.29 7.94
CA PHE A 280 3.79 18.17 6.58
C PHE A 280 3.31 19.53 6.11
N GLY A 281 4.12 20.19 5.27
CA GLY A 281 3.69 21.38 4.55
C GLY A 281 2.50 21.08 3.65
N GLN A 282 1.47 21.92 3.71
CA GLN A 282 0.29 21.78 2.87
C GLN A 282 0.61 22.09 1.40
N PRO A 283 -0.04 21.40 0.44
CA PRO A 283 0.07 21.73 -0.97
C PRO A 283 -0.28 23.21 -1.23
N GLY A 284 0.62 23.93 -1.88
CA GLY A 284 0.41 25.34 -2.25
C GLY A 284 0.67 26.37 -1.14
N ASP A 285 0.78 25.96 0.13
CA ASP A 285 1.19 26.84 1.23
C ASP A 285 2.05 26.08 2.27
N PRO A 286 3.39 26.06 2.11
CA PRO A 286 4.27 25.37 3.04
C PRO A 286 4.37 26.05 4.42
N SER A 287 3.79 27.26 4.59
CA SER A 287 3.76 27.93 5.90
C SER A 287 2.69 27.37 6.84
N VAL A 288 1.73 26.61 6.30
CA VAL A 288 0.77 25.82 7.06
C VAL A 288 1.30 24.39 7.13
N ALA A 289 1.83 24.02 8.29
CA ALA A 289 2.30 22.68 8.55
C ALA A 289 1.34 21.93 9.50
N SER A 290 1.07 20.67 9.18
CA SER A 290 0.39 19.74 10.08
C SER A 290 1.38 18.65 10.50
N THR A 291 1.30 18.17 11.74
CA THR A 291 2.06 16.98 12.18
C THR A 291 1.23 15.69 12.05
N THR A 292 -0.08 15.82 11.84
CA THR A 292 -1.02 14.70 11.69
C THR A 292 -1.64 14.72 10.30
N VAL A 293 -1.66 13.56 9.64
CA VAL A 293 -2.18 13.39 8.27
C VAL A 293 -3.05 12.15 8.21
N GLY A 294 -4.16 12.20 7.49
CA GLY A 294 -5.02 11.04 7.26
C GLY A 294 -4.37 10.04 6.31
N ARG A 295 -4.49 8.75 6.64
CA ARG A 295 -4.05 7.59 5.84
C ARG A 295 -2.66 7.80 5.23
N LEU A 296 -1.66 7.82 6.09
CA LEU A 296 -0.26 7.99 5.70
C LEU A 296 0.39 6.63 5.46
N SER A 297 1.23 6.52 4.44
CA SER A 297 2.01 5.31 4.16
C SER A 297 3.38 5.65 3.58
N TRP A 298 4.35 4.77 3.80
CA TRP A 298 5.69 4.90 3.23
C TRP A 298 5.80 4.18 1.88
N ASP A 299 6.17 4.93 0.85
CA ASP A 299 6.58 4.40 -0.44
C ASP A 299 8.07 4.08 -0.44
N GLY A 300 8.44 2.84 -0.10
CA GLY A 300 9.85 2.43 -0.11
C GLY A 300 10.51 2.34 -1.49
N LEU A 301 9.73 2.32 -2.59
CA LEU A 301 10.28 2.32 -3.95
C LEU A 301 10.71 3.73 -4.34
N ASN A 302 9.85 4.71 -4.07
CA ASN A 302 10.04 6.11 -4.44
C ASN A 302 10.67 6.95 -3.34
N ARG A 303 10.85 6.37 -2.15
CA ARG A 303 11.28 7.05 -0.92
C ARG A 303 10.43 8.28 -0.63
N ALA A 304 9.14 8.08 -0.41
CA ALA A 304 8.22 9.17 -0.14
C ALA A 304 7.19 8.79 0.91
N LEU A 305 6.71 9.77 1.66
CA LEU A 305 5.46 9.62 2.40
C LEU A 305 4.30 9.96 1.47
N VAL A 306 3.25 9.15 1.52
CA VAL A 306 2.07 9.32 0.69
C VAL A 306 0.83 9.29 1.56
N SER A 307 -0.01 10.30 1.40
CA SER A 307 -1.37 10.32 1.96
C SER A 307 -2.36 10.09 0.84
N VAL A 308 -3.36 9.25 1.09
CA VAL A 308 -4.49 9.05 0.17
C VAL A 308 -5.76 9.42 0.93
N TRP A 309 -6.32 10.58 0.61
CA TRP A 309 -7.55 11.04 1.21
C TRP A 309 -8.72 10.73 0.29
N SER A 310 -9.61 9.83 0.72
CA SER A 310 -10.85 9.57 -0.01
C SER A 310 -11.85 10.69 0.29
N THR A 311 -12.34 11.35 -0.76
CA THR A 311 -13.39 12.40 -0.65
C THR A 311 -14.81 11.84 -0.84
N GLY A 312 -14.94 10.55 -1.14
CA GLY A 312 -16.18 9.89 -1.51
C GLY A 312 -15.95 8.86 -2.63
N ALA A 313 -17.04 8.44 -3.29
CA ALA A 313 -17.05 7.27 -4.17
C ALA A 313 -16.15 7.37 -5.42
N ASP A 314 -15.86 8.57 -5.91
CA ASP A 314 -15.24 8.73 -7.25
C ASP A 314 -13.91 9.50 -7.25
N CYS A 315 -13.49 10.07 -6.12
CA CYS A 315 -12.26 10.88 -6.07
C CYS A 315 -11.43 10.70 -4.81
N SER A 316 -10.14 10.40 -5.04
CA SER A 316 -9.10 10.43 -4.01
C SER A 316 -8.12 11.57 -4.29
N GLU A 317 -7.77 12.31 -3.25
CA GLU A 317 -6.66 13.25 -3.26
C GLU A 317 -5.41 12.52 -2.75
N ILE A 318 -4.35 12.53 -3.55
CA ILE A 318 -3.10 11.87 -3.21
C ILE A 318 -2.06 12.95 -2.98
N THR A 319 -1.50 13.02 -1.79
CA THR A 319 -0.41 13.96 -1.49
C THR A 319 0.87 13.19 -1.24
N VAL A 320 1.94 13.60 -1.92
CA VAL A 320 3.25 12.94 -1.88
C VAL A 320 4.29 13.90 -1.33
N TRP A 321 5.02 13.47 -0.31
CA TRP A 321 6.18 14.18 0.24
C TRP A 321 7.44 13.35 -0.03
N PRO A 322 8.22 13.68 -1.07
CA PRO A 322 9.45 12.94 -1.40
C PRO A 322 10.51 13.14 -0.32
N TYR A 323 11.29 12.10 -0.03
CA TYR A 323 12.39 12.14 0.90
C TYR A 323 13.73 12.12 0.15
N ALA A 324 14.50 13.20 0.28
CA ALA A 324 15.81 13.35 -0.33
C ALA A 324 16.73 14.18 0.56
N ASP A 325 18.03 13.94 0.50
CA ASP A 325 19.06 14.73 1.20
C ASP A 325 18.80 14.95 2.70
N GLY A 326 18.22 13.95 3.37
CA GLY A 326 17.96 13.98 4.81
C GLY A 326 16.62 14.61 5.21
N ALA A 327 15.82 15.13 4.27
CA ALA A 327 14.60 15.87 4.58
C ALA A 327 13.42 15.49 3.65
N PHE A 328 12.20 15.82 4.10
CA PHE A 328 11.01 15.75 3.27
C PHE A 328 10.84 17.04 2.46
N GLY A 329 10.54 16.89 1.18
CA GLY A 329 10.16 18.00 0.30
C GLY A 329 8.74 18.51 0.58
N THR A 330 8.34 19.55 -0.16
CA THR A 330 6.96 20.04 -0.13
C THR A 330 6.00 19.01 -0.69
N GLY A 331 4.79 18.94 -0.10
CA GLY A 331 3.75 18.04 -0.57
C GLY A 331 3.27 18.41 -1.98
N GLU A 332 3.24 17.41 -2.86
CA GLU A 332 2.67 17.52 -4.20
C GLU A 332 1.34 16.78 -4.24
N THR A 333 0.26 17.48 -4.61
CA THR A 333 -1.05 16.87 -4.80
C THR A 333 -1.15 16.31 -6.22
N LEU A 334 -1.46 15.02 -6.30
CA LEU A 334 -1.86 14.32 -7.50
C LEU A 334 -3.36 14.05 -7.39
N GLN A 335 -4.10 14.34 -8.46
CA GLN A 335 -5.48 13.89 -8.56
C GLN A 335 -5.52 12.45 -9.09
N SER A 336 -6.42 11.63 -8.54
CA SER A 336 -6.65 10.29 -9.09
C SER A 336 -7.10 10.41 -10.56
N PRO A 337 -6.57 9.59 -11.49
CA PRO A 337 -6.99 9.61 -12.88
C PRO A 337 -8.49 9.30 -13.00
N GLY A 338 -9.29 10.29 -13.42
CA GLY A 338 -10.76 10.16 -13.50
C GLY A 338 -11.52 11.24 -12.73
N CYS A 339 -10.78 11.98 -11.88
CA CYS A 339 -11.07 13.36 -11.47
C CYS A 339 -10.34 14.31 -12.44
#